data_AF-A0A931RWD2-F1
#
_entry.id   AF-A0A931RWD2-F1
#
_cell.length_a   1.000
_cell.length_b   1.000
_cell.length_c   1.000
_cell.angle_alpha   90.00
_cell.angle_beta   90.00
_cell.angle_gamma   90.00
#
_symmetry.space_group_name_H-M   'P 1'
#
loop_
_entity.id
_entity.type
_entity.pdbx_description
1 polymer ?
#
loop_
_entity_poly.entity_id
_entity_poly.type
_entity_poly.pdbx_seq_one_letter_code
_entity_poly.pdbx_strand_id
1 'polypeptide(L)'
;MKKVRSAFIVFLTATGSMQLTSLHAASLQSSGHGARQIGLGEAVTAGAAQGAYGIYYNPAQLALAANPEISMDYAKLLLGLTDNSNLEESYLGFIYPWKRVRGPNQALGLARSLFSLESRTQDRLVNLFSEEVFYLSYGRSFTTRMLGGQMQVGTTVKQIRRTFGDVRTNNNALDNTGKATNRADPVLSGGREKKAMSLDLGWNWRHASGWSLGLSMGDINEPNLALDPKIADKLRRSYRVGTAYQAGPYLVFVGNLELKNRIESVQDQRIALGAERLIPTAQFGSFGFRGSLGIGNRSWRTVAAGVSWKSNALSVDYGFQMPLGGLESIQGNHRISLTIRFGEAPPEEEIMDLYRKERKARERLEREIETVVGDFEKLLAASEARARDIPAAPVAQVPQAPKEIPMIQAPAAPERPKVSDSEFALAWKLYQERKKSLAPRAELVRILRHMLDTFGDRREVKREWESMQQEIARDRKDFEQIWANYKRLASMNASKEILYRALQRIVKRFEGSGVDLAEVQREMDRVRSK
;
A
#
# COMPACT_ATOMS: atom_id res chain seq x y z
N MET A 1 0.29 23.51 -7.98
CA MET A 1 1.28 22.57 -8.59
C MET A 1 2.76 22.77 -8.23
N LYS A 2 3.32 24.00 -8.12
CA LYS A 2 4.76 24.20 -7.80
C LYS A 2 5.23 23.49 -6.52
N LYS A 3 4.41 23.47 -5.46
CA LYS A 3 4.72 22.82 -4.16
C LYS A 3 4.84 21.29 -4.23
N VAL A 4 4.13 20.62 -5.15
CA VAL A 4 4.16 19.15 -5.33
C VAL A 4 5.40 18.72 -6.10
N ARG A 5 5.80 19.48 -7.12
CA ARG A 5 7.04 19.25 -7.88
C ARG A 5 8.29 19.45 -7.02
N SER A 6 8.31 20.47 -6.16
CA SER A 6 9.43 20.71 -5.24
C SER A 6 9.59 19.60 -4.20
N ALA A 7 8.49 19.05 -3.68
CA ALA A 7 8.53 17.94 -2.73
C ALA A 7 9.09 16.65 -3.36
N PHE A 8 8.76 16.38 -4.63
CA PHE A 8 9.22 15.18 -5.34
C PHE A 8 10.72 15.22 -5.68
N ILE A 9 11.26 16.40 -6.00
CA ILE A 9 12.68 16.58 -6.38
C ILE A 9 13.61 16.50 -5.17
N VAL A 10 13.24 17.06 -4.02
CA VAL A 10 14.02 16.93 -2.77
C VAL A 10 14.03 15.49 -2.26
N PHE A 11 12.97 14.73 -2.56
CA PHE A 11 12.84 13.33 -2.16
C PHE A 11 13.73 12.37 -2.98
N LEU A 12 13.94 12.68 -4.26
CA LEU A 12 14.77 11.86 -5.17
C LEU A 12 16.28 12.09 -4.99
N THR A 13 16.72 13.26 -4.53
CA THR A 13 18.14 13.56 -4.35
C THR A 13 18.72 13.02 -3.04
N ALA A 14 17.90 12.76 -2.02
CA ALA A 14 18.37 12.20 -0.74
C ALA A 14 18.66 10.69 -0.78
N THR A 15 18.22 9.97 -1.82
CA THR A 15 18.40 8.52 -1.97
C THR A 15 19.64 8.11 -2.79
N GLY A 16 20.35 9.08 -3.39
CA GLY A 16 21.38 8.82 -4.40
C GLY A 16 22.79 8.49 -3.91
N SER A 17 23.10 8.51 -2.61
CA SER A 17 24.50 8.47 -2.13
C SER A 17 24.73 7.62 -0.87
N MET A 18 24.25 6.37 -0.86
CA MET A 18 24.64 5.40 0.17
C MET A 18 25.15 4.11 -0.48
N GLN A 19 26.47 3.92 -0.45
CA GLN A 19 27.12 2.65 -0.78
C GLN A 19 26.88 1.68 0.39
N LEU A 20 26.16 0.58 0.15
CA LEU A 20 25.75 -0.38 1.19
C LEU A 20 26.60 -1.65 1.08
N THR A 21 27.49 -1.88 2.04
CA THR A 21 28.20 -3.15 2.22
C THR A 21 27.35 -4.14 3.01
N SER A 22 27.31 -5.41 2.59
CA SER A 22 26.51 -6.47 3.22
C SER A 22 27.36 -7.36 4.15
N LEU A 23 27.01 -7.40 5.43
CA LEU A 23 27.41 -8.45 6.38
C LEU A 23 26.13 -9.09 6.96
N HIS A 24 26.12 -10.41 7.15
CA HIS A 24 24.92 -11.17 7.52
C HIS A 24 24.98 -11.61 9.00
N ALA A 25 24.17 -10.99 9.86
CA ALA A 25 23.84 -11.42 11.23
C ALA A 25 22.33 -11.68 11.39
N ALA A 26 21.93 -12.93 11.65
CA ALA A 26 20.55 -13.32 11.88
C ALA A 26 20.17 -13.11 13.36
N SER A 27 19.52 -11.99 13.67
CA SER A 27 18.61 -11.92 14.82
C SER A 27 17.22 -11.50 14.33
N LEU A 28 16.18 -12.09 14.90
CA LEU A 28 14.84 -12.00 14.36
C LEU A 28 14.37 -10.54 14.27
N GLN A 29 13.94 -10.12 13.09
CA GLN A 29 13.37 -8.80 12.85
C GLN A 29 11.91 -8.83 13.27
N SER A 30 11.49 -7.99 14.23
CA SER A 30 10.05 -7.78 14.44
C SER A 30 9.47 -7.15 13.18
N SER A 31 8.45 -7.80 12.61
CA SER A 31 7.77 -7.46 11.36
C SER A 31 6.69 -6.39 11.52
N GLY A 32 6.89 -5.45 12.46
CA GLY A 32 5.91 -4.43 12.83
C GLY A 32 4.60 -5.00 13.40
N HIS A 33 3.67 -4.11 13.77
CA HIS A 33 2.28 -4.48 14.15
C HIS A 33 1.24 -3.71 13.33
N GLY A 34 0.04 -4.27 13.22
CA GLY A 34 -1.10 -3.68 12.51
C GLY A 34 -1.04 -3.79 10.98
N ALA A 35 -2.04 -4.43 10.38
CA ALA A 35 -2.15 -4.70 8.95
C ALA A 35 -2.13 -3.42 8.10
N ARG A 36 -2.75 -2.33 8.61
CA ARG A 36 -2.68 -1.01 7.99
C ARG A 36 -1.25 -0.48 7.91
N GLN A 37 -0.49 -0.59 9.00
CA GLN A 37 0.88 -0.12 9.11
C GLN A 37 1.81 -0.97 8.22
N ILE A 38 1.58 -2.28 8.13
CA ILE A 38 2.30 -3.17 7.21
C ILE A 38 2.01 -2.80 5.75
N GLY A 39 0.76 -2.52 5.39
CA GLY A 39 0.43 -2.05 4.03
C GLY A 39 1.12 -0.72 3.65
N LEU A 40 1.53 0.07 4.65
CA LEU A 40 2.34 1.28 4.51
C LEU A 40 3.85 1.03 4.65
N GLY A 41 4.29 -0.22 4.72
CA GLY A 41 5.71 -0.58 4.80
C GLY A 41 6.33 -0.13 6.12
N GLU A 42 5.55 -0.11 7.19
CA GLU A 42 5.95 0.36 8.53
C GLU A 42 6.36 1.84 8.56
N ALA A 43 6.08 2.60 7.49
CA ALA A 43 6.41 4.01 7.39
C ALA A 43 5.38 4.87 8.14
N VAL A 44 5.28 4.68 9.46
CA VAL A 44 4.17 5.22 10.24
C VAL A 44 4.58 6.04 11.45
N THR A 45 5.88 6.28 11.63
CA THR A 45 6.47 7.02 12.76
C THR A 45 6.00 8.49 12.86
N ALA A 46 5.52 9.11 11.79
CA ALA A 46 5.05 10.50 11.75
C ALA A 46 3.51 10.65 11.71
N GLY A 47 2.79 10.04 12.65
CA GLY A 47 1.35 10.26 12.84
C GLY A 47 0.42 9.37 12.01
N ALA A 48 0.97 8.39 11.27
CA ALA A 48 0.17 7.39 10.57
C ALA A 48 -0.09 6.13 11.42
N ALA A 49 0.66 5.89 12.49
CA ALA A 49 0.40 4.83 13.49
C ALA A 49 -0.56 5.32 14.58
N GLN A 50 -1.74 5.82 14.18
CA GLN A 50 -2.74 6.32 15.12
C GLN A 50 -3.29 5.18 15.99
N GLY A 51 -3.69 5.55 17.20
CA GLY A 51 -4.38 4.62 18.10
C GLY A 51 -3.43 3.71 18.87
N ALA A 52 -3.90 2.51 19.20
CA ALA A 52 -3.18 1.54 20.03
C ALA A 52 -1.90 1.01 19.37
N TYR A 53 -1.74 1.10 18.04
CA TYR A 53 -0.48 0.77 17.36
C TYR A 53 0.63 1.80 17.59
N GLY A 54 0.28 3.02 18.02
CA GLY A 54 1.26 4.05 18.40
C GLY A 54 2.17 3.59 19.54
N ILE A 55 1.69 2.68 20.41
CA ILE A 55 2.47 2.04 21.49
C ILE A 55 3.77 1.43 20.96
N TYR A 56 3.72 0.77 19.80
CA TYR A 56 4.88 0.08 19.22
C TYR A 56 5.73 1.00 18.33
N TYR A 57 5.10 1.85 17.50
CA TYR A 57 5.86 2.60 16.49
C TYR A 57 6.40 3.94 16.99
N ASN A 58 5.63 4.68 17.78
CA ASN A 58 6.01 5.98 18.33
C ASN A 58 5.00 6.39 19.43
N PRO A 59 5.35 6.32 20.72
CA PRO A 59 4.41 6.58 21.81
C PRO A 59 3.89 8.03 21.84
N ALA A 60 4.55 8.98 21.17
CA ALA A 60 4.00 10.33 21.02
C ALA A 60 2.65 10.34 20.28
N GLN A 61 2.40 9.36 19.41
CA GLN A 61 1.17 9.29 18.63
C GLN A 61 -0.05 8.90 19.47
N LEU A 62 0.13 8.40 20.70
CA LEU A 62 -0.97 8.10 21.62
C LEU A 62 -1.82 9.34 21.88
N ALA A 63 -1.19 10.51 21.98
CA ALA A 63 -1.89 11.78 22.21
C ALA A 63 -2.77 12.24 21.02
N LEU A 64 -2.68 11.56 19.87
CA LEU A 64 -3.53 11.80 18.70
C LEU A 64 -4.83 11.00 18.75
N ALA A 65 -4.95 10.01 19.65
CA ALA A 65 -6.15 9.21 19.76
C ALA A 65 -7.32 10.07 20.28
N ALA A 66 -8.45 9.99 19.58
CA ALA A 66 -9.65 10.74 19.93
C ALA A 66 -10.53 9.99 20.93
N ASN A 67 -10.54 8.65 20.84
CA ASN A 67 -11.48 7.74 21.47
C ASN A 67 -10.73 6.57 22.10
N PRO A 68 -11.24 5.97 23.19
CA PRO A 68 -10.74 4.68 23.65
C PRO A 68 -10.85 3.65 22.54
N GLU A 69 -9.84 2.81 22.38
CA GLU A 69 -9.88 1.74 21.38
C GLU A 69 -9.09 0.51 21.80
N ILE A 70 -9.54 -0.64 21.32
CA ILE A 70 -8.83 -1.91 21.35
C ILE A 70 -8.41 -2.23 19.93
N SER A 71 -7.14 -2.58 19.73
CA SER A 71 -6.63 -3.08 18.45
C SER A 71 -5.99 -4.44 18.63
N MET A 72 -6.31 -5.35 17.74
CA MET A 72 -5.82 -6.73 17.74
C MET A 72 -5.27 -7.05 16.35
N ASP A 73 -4.16 -7.76 16.28
CA ASP A 73 -3.72 -8.33 15.01
C ASP A 73 -3.11 -9.71 15.15
N TYR A 74 -3.14 -10.43 14.05
CA TYR A 74 -2.52 -11.72 13.86
C TYR A 74 -1.82 -11.73 12.50
N ALA A 75 -0.58 -12.23 12.48
CA ALA A 75 0.23 -12.33 11.30
C ALA A 75 0.80 -13.74 11.16
N LYS A 76 0.74 -14.25 9.93
CA LYS A 76 1.51 -15.40 9.48
C LYS A 76 2.70 -14.88 8.69
N LEU A 77 3.90 -15.12 9.20
CA LEU A 77 5.13 -14.60 8.62
C LEU A 77 5.79 -15.67 7.74
N LEU A 78 6.35 -15.23 6.62
CA LEU A 78 7.12 -16.07 5.70
C LEU A 78 6.37 -17.36 5.34
N LEU A 79 5.10 -17.24 4.94
CA LEU A 79 4.31 -18.41 4.59
C LEU A 79 4.99 -19.18 3.45
N GLY A 80 5.02 -20.51 3.51
CA GLY A 80 5.63 -21.35 2.46
C GLY A 80 7.09 -21.73 2.70
N LEU A 81 7.64 -21.56 3.91
CA LEU A 81 8.96 -22.10 4.26
C LEU A 81 9.00 -23.63 4.08
N THR A 82 10.10 -24.11 3.49
CA THR A 82 10.30 -25.52 3.13
C THR A 82 10.74 -26.41 4.29
N ASP A 83 11.19 -25.81 5.39
CA ASP A 83 11.64 -26.51 6.60
C ASP A 83 10.47 -26.84 7.56
N ASN A 84 9.23 -26.59 7.15
CA ASN A 84 8.01 -26.71 7.98
C ASN A 84 8.04 -25.82 9.23
N SER A 85 8.82 -24.73 9.21
CA SER A 85 8.77 -23.71 10.24
C SER A 85 7.49 -22.90 10.11
N ASN A 86 6.94 -22.55 11.27
CA ASN A 86 5.75 -21.74 11.41
C ASN A 86 6.07 -20.51 12.26
N LEU A 87 6.02 -19.33 11.64
CA LEU A 87 6.27 -18.06 12.32
C LEU A 87 4.96 -17.30 12.44
N GLU A 88 4.60 -16.97 13.67
CA GLU A 88 3.37 -16.26 13.98
C GLU A 88 3.67 -15.05 14.87
N GLU A 89 2.92 -13.98 14.63
CA GLU A 89 2.97 -12.79 15.48
C GLU A 89 1.54 -12.36 15.81
N SER A 90 1.31 -11.97 17.05
CA SER A 90 0.02 -11.45 17.49
C SER A 90 0.21 -10.23 18.38
N TYR A 91 -0.79 -9.36 18.36
CA TYR A 91 -0.79 -8.12 19.10
C TYR A 91 -2.17 -7.86 19.69
N LEU A 92 -2.18 -7.35 20.92
CA LEU A 92 -3.35 -6.80 21.57
C LEU A 92 -2.96 -5.48 22.23
N GLY A 93 -3.55 -4.38 21.78
CA GLY A 93 -3.34 -3.06 22.34
C GLY A 93 -4.65 -2.43 22.78
N PHE A 94 -4.60 -1.71 23.89
CA PHE A 94 -5.67 -0.88 24.41
C PHE A 94 -5.13 0.53 24.63
N ILE A 95 -5.92 1.53 24.29
CA ILE A 95 -5.60 2.93 24.56
C ILE A 95 -6.81 3.62 25.17
N TYR A 96 -6.52 4.48 26.15
CA TYR A 96 -7.50 5.32 26.81
C TYR A 96 -7.04 6.78 26.71
N PRO A 97 -7.60 7.58 25.79
CA PRO A 97 -7.37 9.01 25.74
C PRO A 97 -8.27 9.74 26.73
N TRP A 98 -7.75 10.80 27.35
CA TRP A 98 -8.55 11.76 28.10
C TRP A 98 -8.22 13.18 27.67
N LYS A 99 -9.28 13.96 27.45
CA LYS A 99 -9.20 15.37 27.07
C LYS A 99 -9.55 16.23 28.28
N ARG A 100 -8.76 17.27 28.53
CA ARG A 100 -9.14 18.33 29.48
C ARG A 100 -9.85 19.44 28.71
N VAL A 101 -10.97 19.95 29.24
CA VAL A 101 -11.80 21.02 28.64
C VAL A 101 -10.96 22.22 28.18
N ARG A 102 -9.90 22.54 28.93
CA ARG A 102 -8.79 23.41 28.50
C ARG A 102 -7.48 22.72 28.85
N GLY A 103 -6.86 22.02 27.90
CA GLY A 103 -5.56 21.41 28.13
C GLY A 103 -5.07 20.49 27.03
N PRO A 104 -3.84 19.97 27.18
CA PRO A 104 -3.26 19.04 26.23
C PRO A 104 -3.99 17.69 26.23
N ASN A 105 -4.18 17.11 25.04
CA ASN A 105 -4.63 15.74 24.89
C ASN A 105 -3.56 14.80 25.46
N GLN A 106 -4.02 13.79 26.19
CA GLN A 106 -3.19 12.78 26.82
C GLN A 106 -3.82 11.41 26.60
N ALA A 107 -2.99 10.37 26.59
CA ALA A 107 -3.45 9.01 26.51
C ALA A 107 -2.49 8.05 27.23
N LEU A 108 -3.06 6.98 27.75
CA LEU A 108 -2.36 5.84 28.33
C LEU A 108 -2.63 4.64 27.43
N GLY A 109 -1.59 3.90 27.10
CA GLY A 109 -1.64 2.69 26.28
C GLY A 109 -1.12 1.48 27.04
N LEU A 110 -1.80 0.36 26.90
CA LEU A 110 -1.35 -0.96 27.33
C LEU A 110 -1.29 -1.86 26.11
N ALA A 111 -0.26 -2.68 25.97
CA ALA A 111 -0.25 -3.69 24.93
C ALA A 111 0.49 -4.96 25.32
N ARG A 112 0.20 -6.02 24.58
CA ARG A 112 0.93 -7.29 24.59
C ARG A 112 1.24 -7.67 23.14
N SER A 113 2.50 -7.98 22.87
CA SER A 113 2.96 -8.58 21.62
C SER A 113 3.50 -9.98 21.91
N LEU A 114 3.19 -10.92 21.05
CA LEU A 114 3.67 -12.29 21.12
C LEU A 114 4.14 -12.72 19.74
N PHE A 115 5.41 -13.09 19.66
CA PHE A 115 6.01 -13.78 18.53
C PHE A 115 6.26 -15.25 18.91
N SER A 116 5.96 -16.18 18.02
CA SER A 116 6.30 -17.59 18.16
C SER A 116 6.92 -18.16 16.89
N LEU A 117 7.91 -19.03 17.09
CA LEU A 117 8.49 -19.91 16.09
C LEU A 117 8.22 -21.35 16.52
N GLU A 118 7.45 -22.05 15.72
CA GLU A 118 7.12 -23.45 15.91
C GLU A 118 7.63 -24.27 14.74
N SER A 119 8.03 -25.52 14.98
CA SER A 119 8.32 -26.47 13.91
C SER A 119 7.33 -27.61 13.94
N ARG A 120 6.83 -27.98 12.76
CA ARG A 120 5.94 -29.12 12.59
C ARG A 120 6.77 -30.38 12.34
N THR A 121 6.81 -31.26 13.33
CA THR A 121 7.32 -32.63 13.16
C THR A 121 6.13 -33.57 12.91
N GLN A 122 6.37 -34.73 12.31
CA GLN A 122 5.38 -35.65 11.71
C GLN A 122 4.05 -35.82 12.48
N ASP A 123 4.04 -35.75 13.82
CA ASP A 123 2.81 -35.82 14.64
C ASP A 123 2.63 -34.69 15.68
N ARG A 124 3.52 -33.70 15.75
CA ARG A 124 3.48 -32.64 16.79
C ARG A 124 4.00 -31.29 16.32
N LEU A 125 3.34 -30.22 16.76
CA LEU A 125 3.90 -28.88 16.76
C LEU A 125 4.79 -28.71 18.00
N VAL A 126 6.04 -28.32 17.79
CA VAL A 126 7.00 -28.06 18.87
C VAL A 126 7.33 -26.57 18.84
N ASN A 127 7.05 -25.87 19.94
CA ASN A 127 7.51 -24.49 20.11
C ASN A 127 9.03 -24.49 20.25
N LEU A 128 9.72 -23.79 19.37
CA LEU A 128 11.18 -23.65 19.36
C LEU A 128 11.62 -22.36 20.07
N PHE A 129 10.86 -21.29 19.90
CA PHE A 129 11.17 -19.99 20.46
C PHE A 129 9.91 -19.12 20.55
N SER A 130 9.79 -18.34 21.61
CA SER A 130 8.77 -17.30 21.73
C SER A 130 9.32 -16.05 22.39
N GLU A 131 8.90 -14.89 21.89
CA GLU A 131 9.17 -13.59 22.49
C GLU A 131 7.85 -12.92 22.84
N GLU A 132 7.71 -12.51 24.09
CA GLU A 132 6.53 -11.84 24.63
C GLU A 132 6.94 -10.48 25.18
N VAL A 133 6.20 -9.43 24.80
CA VAL A 133 6.48 -8.07 25.25
C VAL A 133 5.19 -7.45 25.78
N PHE A 134 5.23 -6.99 27.03
CA PHE A 134 4.20 -6.15 27.62
C PHE A 134 4.63 -4.70 27.55
N TYR A 135 3.71 -3.82 27.17
CA TYR A 135 3.95 -2.39 26.99
C TYR A 135 3.05 -1.58 27.92
N LEU A 136 3.64 -0.60 28.59
CA LEU A 136 2.93 0.48 29.27
C LEU A 136 3.42 1.80 28.69
N SER A 137 2.52 2.56 28.08
CA SER A 137 2.88 3.78 27.36
C SER A 137 2.05 4.97 27.79
N TYR A 138 2.66 6.14 27.70
CA TYR A 138 2.00 7.42 27.96
C TYR A 138 2.39 8.41 26.87
N GLY A 139 1.40 9.14 26.35
CA GLY A 139 1.61 10.20 25.37
C GLY A 139 0.89 11.48 25.73
N ARG A 140 1.50 12.62 25.41
CA ARG A 140 0.94 13.95 25.66
C ARG A 140 1.21 14.89 24.49
N SER A 141 0.20 15.68 24.14
CA SER A 141 0.30 16.74 23.14
C SER A 141 0.59 18.10 23.77
N PHE A 142 1.13 19.03 23.00
CA PHE A 142 1.36 20.42 23.36
C PHE A 142 1.09 21.26 22.12
N THR A 143 0.26 22.29 22.26
CA THR A 143 0.06 23.26 21.18
C THR A 143 1.21 24.26 21.21
N THR A 144 1.96 24.36 20.11
CA THR A 144 3.05 25.33 19.98
C THR A 144 2.64 26.44 19.03
N ARG A 145 2.44 27.66 19.56
CA ARG A 145 2.13 28.84 18.74
C ARG A 145 3.33 29.27 17.88
N MET A 146 4.56 29.05 18.37
CA MET A 146 5.78 29.49 17.72
C MET A 146 6.10 28.71 16.44
N LEU A 147 5.71 27.42 16.37
CA LEU A 147 6.02 26.54 15.24
C LEU A 147 4.79 26.17 14.39
N GLY A 148 3.66 26.87 14.55
CA GLY A 148 2.48 26.67 13.68
C GLY A 148 1.87 25.25 13.70
N GLY A 149 1.82 24.60 14.86
CA GLY A 149 1.36 23.20 14.93
C GLY A 149 1.17 22.61 16.32
N GLN A 150 0.96 21.30 16.36
CA GLN A 150 0.87 20.51 17.59
C GLN A 150 2.07 19.59 17.70
N MET A 151 2.77 19.68 18.83
CA MET A 151 3.84 18.76 19.19
C MET A 151 3.26 17.66 20.09
N GLN A 152 3.81 16.46 20.02
CA GLN A 152 3.49 15.36 20.91
C GLN A 152 4.80 14.71 21.38
N VAL A 153 4.79 14.24 22.62
CA VAL A 153 5.86 13.43 23.19
C VAL A 153 5.25 12.20 23.82
N GLY A 154 6.00 11.12 23.90
CA GLY A 154 5.57 9.92 24.59
C GLY A 154 6.73 9.08 25.07
N THR A 155 6.40 8.17 25.98
CA THR A 155 7.33 7.21 26.57
C THR A 155 6.66 5.85 26.71
N THR A 156 7.43 4.79 26.60
CA THR A 156 6.97 3.41 26.79
C THR A 156 7.95 2.63 27.63
N VAL A 157 7.44 1.97 28.67
CA VAL A 157 8.17 0.94 29.41
C VAL A 157 7.74 -0.42 28.86
N LYS A 158 8.72 -1.29 28.59
CA LYS A 158 8.48 -2.66 28.15
C LYS A 158 8.97 -3.67 29.18
N GLN A 159 8.20 -4.73 29.38
CA GLN A 159 8.70 -5.96 29.97
C GLN A 159 8.80 -7.01 28.87
N ILE A 160 10.04 -7.40 28.55
CA ILE A 160 10.36 -8.36 27.49
C ILE A 160 10.64 -9.70 28.14
N ARG A 161 10.11 -10.77 27.58
CA ARG A 161 10.33 -12.16 27.97
C ARG A 161 10.67 -12.98 26.73
N ARG A 162 11.81 -13.66 26.76
CA ARG A 162 12.20 -14.65 25.75
C ARG A 162 12.19 -16.03 26.36
N THR A 163 11.62 -16.98 25.63
CA THR A 163 11.55 -18.37 26.04
C THR A 163 12.02 -19.26 24.89
N PHE A 164 12.89 -20.21 25.20
CA PHE A 164 13.37 -21.22 24.28
C PHE A 164 12.64 -22.54 24.51
N GLY A 165 12.29 -23.21 23.41
CA GLY A 165 11.56 -24.46 23.37
C GLY A 165 12.26 -25.62 24.06
N ASP A 166 11.52 -26.69 24.34
CA ASP A 166 12.14 -27.97 24.71
C ASP A 166 12.42 -28.79 23.46
N VAL A 167 13.70 -28.90 23.09
CA VAL A 167 14.13 -29.67 21.92
C VAL A 167 15.20 -30.67 22.34
N ARG A 168 15.35 -31.76 21.58
CA ARG A 168 16.29 -32.84 21.90
C ARG A 168 17.72 -32.35 22.08
N THR A 169 18.11 -31.29 21.35
CA THR A 169 19.43 -30.65 21.46
C THR A 169 19.67 -29.96 22.80
N ASN A 170 18.64 -29.65 23.58
CA ASN A 170 18.81 -29.06 24.92
C ASN A 170 19.47 -30.05 25.89
N ASN A 171 19.12 -31.33 25.79
CA ASN A 171 19.65 -32.39 26.64
C ASN A 171 20.81 -33.15 25.97
N ASN A 172 21.07 -32.86 24.71
CA ASN A 172 22.14 -33.46 23.93
C ASN A 172 22.71 -32.42 22.95
N ALA A 173 23.48 -31.48 23.49
CA ALA A 173 24.06 -30.36 22.77
C ALA A 173 24.96 -30.85 21.63
N LEU A 174 25.04 -30.06 20.56
CA LEU A 174 25.91 -30.34 19.43
C LEU A 174 27.26 -29.65 19.64
N ASP A 175 28.35 -30.30 19.28
CA ASP A 175 29.67 -29.67 19.21
C ASP A 175 29.83 -28.86 17.91
N ASN A 176 30.99 -28.19 17.76
CA ASN A 176 31.31 -27.39 16.58
C ASN A 176 31.39 -28.21 15.27
N THR A 177 31.33 -29.54 15.34
CA THR A 177 31.29 -30.45 14.18
C THR A 177 29.88 -30.97 13.90
N GLY A 178 28.88 -30.53 14.68
CA GLY A 178 27.50 -30.99 14.59
C GLY A 178 27.27 -32.36 15.24
N LYS A 179 28.22 -32.90 16.00
CA LYS A 179 28.07 -34.18 16.69
C LYS A 179 27.44 -33.98 18.06
N ALA A 180 26.55 -34.88 18.41
CA ALA A 180 25.87 -34.89 19.70
C ALA A 180 26.87 -35.20 20.83
N THR A 181 26.91 -34.36 21.85
CA THR A 181 27.89 -34.42 22.95
C THR A 181 27.45 -35.29 24.12
N ASN A 182 26.19 -35.75 24.11
CA ASN A 182 25.48 -36.40 25.23
C ASN A 182 25.52 -35.58 26.53
N ARG A 183 25.64 -34.26 26.41
CA ARG A 183 25.60 -33.32 27.53
C ARG A 183 24.49 -32.29 27.30
N ALA A 184 23.92 -31.78 28.39
CA ALA A 184 22.98 -30.68 28.31
C ALA A 184 23.67 -29.41 27.77
N ASP A 185 22.91 -28.58 27.06
CA ASP A 185 23.41 -27.32 26.51
C ASP A 185 23.80 -26.36 27.66
N PRO A 186 25.07 -25.95 27.75
CA PRO A 186 25.55 -25.08 28.81
C PRO A 186 24.91 -23.68 28.78
N VAL A 187 24.40 -23.21 27.64
CA VAL A 187 23.71 -21.92 27.53
C VAL A 187 22.30 -22.00 28.14
N LEU A 188 21.68 -23.19 28.10
CA LEU A 188 20.33 -23.43 28.62
C LEU A 188 20.32 -23.94 30.06
N SER A 189 21.48 -24.24 30.65
CA SER A 189 21.58 -24.79 32.01
C SER A 189 21.07 -23.83 33.10
N GLY A 190 21.12 -22.52 32.84
CA GLY A 190 20.59 -21.48 33.73
C GLY A 190 19.07 -21.29 33.63
N GLY A 191 18.40 -22.06 32.78
CA GLY A 191 16.99 -21.92 32.45
C GLY A 191 16.77 -21.54 30.99
N ARG A 192 15.52 -21.67 30.54
CA ARG A 192 15.12 -21.42 29.15
C ARG A 192 14.40 -20.09 28.95
N GLU A 193 14.31 -19.29 30.01
CA GLU A 193 13.56 -18.04 30.02
C GLU A 193 14.44 -16.89 30.51
N LYS A 194 14.35 -15.75 29.82
CA LYS A 194 14.95 -14.49 30.27
C LYS A 194 13.92 -13.37 30.23
N LYS A 195 13.91 -12.54 31.26
CA LYS A 195 13.15 -11.30 31.31
C LYS A 195 14.07 -10.08 31.36
N ALA A 196 13.64 -9.00 30.74
CA ALA A 196 14.30 -7.71 30.86
C ALA A 196 13.31 -6.54 30.72
N MET A 197 13.72 -5.36 31.21
CA MET A 197 12.95 -4.13 31.07
C MET A 197 13.58 -3.22 30.01
N SER A 198 12.75 -2.58 29.19
CA SER A 198 13.20 -1.64 28.15
C SER A 198 12.46 -0.31 28.22
N LEU A 199 13.05 0.74 27.67
CA LEU A 199 12.49 2.09 27.59
C LEU A 199 12.55 2.64 26.17
N ASP A 200 11.41 3.16 25.70
CA ASP A 200 11.31 3.89 24.44
C ASP A 200 10.85 5.33 24.65
N LEU A 201 11.27 6.21 23.75
CA LEU A 201 10.83 7.59 23.68
C LEU A 201 10.29 7.91 22.28
N GLY A 202 9.34 8.83 22.25
CA GLY A 202 8.68 9.28 21.04
C GLY A 202 8.52 10.79 21.01
N TRP A 203 8.66 11.36 19.82
CA TRP A 203 8.32 12.73 19.49
C TRP A 203 7.58 12.77 18.16
N ASN A 204 6.60 13.67 18.05
CA ASN A 204 5.87 13.89 16.81
C ASN A 204 5.47 15.36 16.71
N TRP A 205 5.50 15.93 15.51
CA TRP A 205 5.05 17.28 15.24
C TRP A 205 4.13 17.28 14.04
N ARG A 206 2.96 17.91 14.18
CA ARG A 206 1.96 18.07 13.13
C ARG A 206 1.80 19.56 12.81
N HIS A 207 2.22 19.93 11.62
CA HIS A 207 2.08 21.28 11.09
C HIS A 207 0.70 21.49 10.46
N ALA A 208 0.18 22.71 10.53
CA ALA A 208 -1.15 23.05 9.99
C ALA A 208 -1.30 22.81 8.47
N SER A 209 -0.19 22.79 7.73
CA SER A 209 -0.19 22.55 6.28
C SER A 209 -0.33 21.06 5.88
N GLY A 210 -0.57 20.16 6.84
CA GLY A 210 -0.70 18.71 6.59
C GLY A 210 0.60 17.92 6.66
N TRP A 211 1.74 18.58 6.92
CA TRP A 211 3.02 17.88 7.17
C TRP A 211 3.10 17.38 8.61
N SER A 212 3.65 16.19 8.79
CA SER A 212 4.00 15.64 10.09
C SER A 212 5.44 15.11 10.07
N LEU A 213 6.16 15.30 11.17
CA LEU A 213 7.49 14.73 11.40
C LEU A 213 7.46 13.93 12.68
N GLY A 214 8.09 12.76 12.67
CA GLY A 214 8.13 11.86 13.81
C GLY A 214 9.54 11.38 14.08
N LEU A 215 9.87 11.22 15.36
CA LEU A 215 11.09 10.59 15.83
C LEU A 215 10.71 9.56 16.90
N SER A 216 11.28 8.37 16.83
CA SER A 216 11.16 7.37 17.88
C SER A 216 12.52 6.76 18.17
N MET A 217 12.81 6.56 19.46
CA MET A 217 14.01 5.91 19.96
C MET A 217 13.57 4.70 20.77
N GLY A 218 13.86 3.51 20.27
CA GLY A 218 13.49 2.25 20.93
C GLY A 218 14.68 1.62 21.66
N ASP A 219 14.41 0.99 22.80
CA ASP A 219 15.36 0.21 23.59
C ASP A 219 16.59 1.01 24.05
N ILE A 220 16.32 2.18 24.62
CA ILE A 220 17.34 3.17 24.99
C ILE A 220 18.36 2.60 25.98
N ASN A 221 17.91 1.78 26.92
CA ASN A 221 18.73 1.17 27.97
C ASN A 221 19.42 -0.14 27.54
N GLU A 222 19.22 -0.59 26.29
CA GLU A 222 19.83 -1.80 25.71
C GLU A 222 19.85 -3.03 26.64
N PRO A 223 18.68 -3.55 27.07
CA PRO A 223 18.61 -4.61 28.07
C PRO A 223 19.34 -5.89 27.62
N ASN A 224 20.00 -6.58 28.57
CA ASN A 224 20.63 -7.87 28.31
C ASN A 224 19.61 -9.01 28.40
N LEU A 225 19.45 -9.73 27.29
CA LEU A 225 18.54 -10.87 27.13
C LEU A 225 19.29 -12.21 27.02
N ALA A 226 20.59 -12.25 27.36
CA ALA A 226 21.34 -13.48 27.44
C ALA A 226 20.81 -14.42 28.54
N LEU A 227 20.71 -15.71 28.19
CA LEU A 227 20.44 -16.78 29.14
C LEU A 227 21.65 -17.04 30.05
N ASP A 228 22.85 -17.12 29.46
CA ASP A 228 24.10 -17.18 30.22
C ASP A 228 24.47 -15.78 30.73
N PRO A 229 24.56 -15.55 32.06
CA PRO A 229 24.96 -14.26 32.61
C PRO A 229 26.40 -13.86 32.26
N LYS A 230 27.25 -14.79 31.80
CA LYS A 230 28.64 -14.52 31.40
C LYS A 230 28.72 -13.90 30.00
N ILE A 231 27.65 -13.97 29.21
CA ILE A 231 27.58 -13.46 27.84
C ILE A 231 26.61 -12.27 27.78
N ALA A 232 26.89 -11.32 26.88
CA ALA A 232 26.01 -10.18 26.65
C ALA A 232 25.25 -10.34 25.33
N ASP A 233 23.93 -10.50 25.41
CA ASP A 233 23.00 -10.41 24.28
C ASP A 233 22.10 -9.19 24.50
N LYS A 234 22.63 -8.00 24.17
CA LYS A 234 21.91 -6.74 24.35
C LYS A 234 20.89 -6.54 23.25
N LEU A 235 19.64 -6.25 23.63
CA LEU A 235 18.65 -5.72 22.69
C LEU A 235 19.10 -4.33 22.25
N ARG A 236 19.56 -4.22 21.01
CA ARG A 236 20.18 -3.00 20.52
C ARG A 236 19.17 -1.89 20.29
N ARG A 237 19.60 -0.68 20.59
CA ARG A 237 18.82 0.53 20.37
C ARG A 237 18.43 0.70 18.89
N SER A 238 17.23 1.22 18.67
CA SER A 238 16.71 1.57 17.35
C SER A 238 16.31 3.04 17.29
N TYR A 239 16.44 3.63 16.11
CA TYR A 239 16.02 4.99 15.82
C TYR A 239 15.13 4.99 14.58
N ARG A 240 14.00 5.68 14.64
CA ARG A 240 13.08 5.84 13.52
C ARG A 240 12.79 7.32 13.29
N VAL A 241 12.99 7.78 12.07
CA VAL A 241 12.66 9.15 11.63
C VAL A 241 11.62 9.05 10.53
N GLY A 242 10.43 9.60 10.78
CA GLY A 242 9.31 9.56 9.86
C GLY A 242 8.93 10.93 9.34
N THR A 243 8.33 10.94 8.15
CA THR A 243 7.57 12.06 7.61
C THR A 243 6.22 11.56 7.10
N ALA A 244 5.19 12.41 7.22
CA ALA A 244 3.91 12.18 6.58
C ALA A 244 3.38 13.48 5.99
N TYR A 245 2.74 13.38 4.82
CA TYR A 245 2.06 14.49 4.18
C TYR A 245 0.62 14.11 3.87
N GLN A 246 -0.31 14.81 4.50
CA GLN A 246 -1.74 14.65 4.26
C GLN A 246 -2.17 15.56 3.10
N ALA A 247 -2.31 14.98 1.91
CA ALA A 247 -2.78 15.64 0.71
C ALA A 247 -4.33 15.65 0.67
N GLY A 248 -4.92 16.51 1.49
CA GLY A 248 -6.36 16.58 1.68
C GLY A 248 -6.92 15.45 2.58
N PRO A 249 -8.24 15.27 2.63
CA PRO A 249 -8.87 14.37 3.60
C PRO A 249 -8.60 12.87 3.37
N TYR A 250 -8.24 12.46 2.16
CA TYR A 250 -8.26 11.04 1.78
C TYR A 250 -6.95 10.49 1.23
N LEU A 251 -5.91 11.30 1.08
CA LEU A 251 -4.62 10.86 0.55
C LEU A 251 -3.51 11.20 1.53
N VAL A 252 -2.71 10.20 1.89
CA VAL A 252 -1.57 10.37 2.78
C VAL A 252 -0.35 9.75 2.12
N PHE A 253 0.75 10.49 2.09
CA PHE A 253 2.07 9.99 1.75
C PHE A 253 2.90 9.87 3.01
N VAL A 254 3.70 8.82 3.10
CA VAL A 254 4.56 8.57 4.24
C VAL A 254 5.96 8.16 3.79
N GLY A 255 6.94 8.52 4.61
CA GLY A 255 8.32 8.09 4.47
C GLY A 255 8.92 7.81 5.83
N ASN A 256 9.79 6.81 5.93
CA ASN A 256 10.45 6.46 7.18
C ASN A 256 11.87 5.97 6.94
N LEU A 257 12.77 6.37 7.83
CA LEU A 257 14.14 5.89 7.94
C LEU A 257 14.28 5.19 9.30
N GLU A 258 14.64 3.92 9.28
CA GLU A 258 14.96 3.12 10.47
C GLU A 258 16.46 2.83 10.49
N LEU A 259 17.07 3.10 11.64
CA LEU A 259 18.47 2.78 11.95
C LEU A 259 18.49 1.85 13.15
N LYS A 260 19.08 0.66 13.01
CA LYS A 260 19.18 -0.32 14.09
C LYS A 260 20.59 -0.88 14.19
N ASN A 261 21.21 -0.75 15.35
CA ASN A 261 22.54 -1.33 15.56
C ASN A 261 22.42 -2.85 15.70
N ARG A 262 23.33 -3.62 15.12
CA ARG A 262 23.40 -5.09 15.23
C ARG A 262 24.63 -5.54 16.00
N ILE A 263 24.72 -6.87 16.18
CA ILE A 263 25.93 -7.57 16.60
C ILE A 263 27.07 -7.16 15.63
N GLU A 264 28.30 -7.00 16.14
CA GLU A 264 29.49 -6.52 15.40
C GLU A 264 29.46 -5.06 14.91
N SER A 265 28.67 -4.19 15.53
CA SER A 265 28.66 -2.73 15.25
C SER A 265 28.23 -2.35 13.82
N VAL A 266 27.69 -3.28 13.05
CA VAL A 266 27.07 -2.98 11.75
C VAL A 266 25.69 -2.35 11.99
N GLN A 267 25.43 -1.21 11.36
CA GLN A 267 24.15 -0.53 11.45
C GLN A 267 23.23 -0.98 10.30
N ASP A 268 22.09 -1.58 10.61
CA ASP A 268 21.02 -1.80 9.64
C ASP A 268 20.34 -0.47 9.33
N GLN A 269 20.17 -0.16 8.04
CA GLN A 269 19.53 1.07 7.56
C GLN A 269 18.41 0.69 6.61
N ARG A 270 17.19 1.18 6.89
CA ARG A 270 15.99 0.84 6.12
C ARG A 270 15.17 2.07 5.82
N ILE A 271 14.83 2.24 4.56
CA ILE A 271 14.00 3.33 4.06
C ILE A 271 12.72 2.73 3.50
N ALA A 272 11.58 3.23 3.94
CA ALA A 272 10.27 2.80 3.46
C ALA A 272 9.41 4.00 3.06
N LEU A 273 8.75 3.88 1.91
CA LEU A 273 7.86 4.88 1.33
C LEU A 273 6.50 4.26 1.10
N GLY A 274 5.44 4.96 1.49
CA GLY A 274 4.08 4.46 1.37
C GLY A 274 3.10 5.54 0.98
N ALA A 275 1.97 5.10 0.44
CA ALA A 275 0.82 5.95 0.20
C ALA A 275 -0.46 5.24 0.63
N GLU A 276 -1.42 6.01 1.14
CA GLU A 276 -2.75 5.56 1.53
C GLU A 276 -3.81 6.42 0.84
N ARG A 277 -4.78 5.77 0.18
CA ARG A 277 -5.99 6.40 -0.33
C ARG A 277 -7.20 5.85 0.41
N LEU A 278 -7.99 6.74 1.01
CA LEU A 278 -9.30 6.44 1.58
C LEU A 278 -10.39 6.76 0.54
N ILE A 279 -11.42 5.93 0.49
CA ILE A 279 -12.58 6.07 -0.39
C ILE A 279 -13.80 6.04 0.52
N PRO A 280 -14.36 7.21 0.90
CA PRO A 280 -15.56 7.27 1.71
C PRO A 280 -16.76 6.76 0.91
N THR A 281 -17.66 6.05 1.58
CA THR A 281 -18.88 5.48 1.04
C THR A 281 -20.03 5.82 1.97
N ALA A 282 -21.04 6.53 1.48
CA ALA A 282 -22.12 7.07 2.31
C ALA A 282 -22.86 6.03 3.16
N GLN A 283 -22.95 4.78 2.70
CA GLN A 283 -23.73 3.72 3.37
C GLN A 283 -22.88 2.71 4.15
N PHE A 284 -21.59 2.57 3.81
CA PHE A 284 -20.77 1.44 4.27
C PHE A 284 -19.49 1.87 4.98
N GLY A 285 -19.31 3.16 5.30
CA GLY A 285 -18.09 3.66 5.91
C GLY A 285 -17.03 4.02 4.87
N SER A 286 -15.77 3.65 5.06
CA SER A 286 -14.67 4.00 4.16
C SER A 286 -13.80 2.80 3.84
N PHE A 287 -13.36 2.71 2.58
CA PHE A 287 -12.38 1.73 2.15
C PHE A 287 -11.00 2.38 2.03
N GLY A 288 -9.97 1.73 2.56
CA GLY A 288 -8.59 2.20 2.44
C GLY A 288 -7.77 1.29 1.55
N PHE A 289 -6.99 1.86 0.64
CA PHE A 289 -6.02 1.16 -0.19
C PHE A 289 -4.62 1.72 0.08
N ARG A 290 -3.65 0.82 0.21
CA ARG A 290 -2.28 1.16 0.60
C ARG A 290 -1.29 0.39 -0.25
N GLY A 291 -0.17 1.05 -0.52
CA GLY A 291 0.98 0.44 -1.15
C GLY A 291 2.26 1.07 -0.61
N SER A 292 3.32 0.28 -0.53
CA SER A 292 4.63 0.74 -0.10
C SER A 292 5.78 -0.02 -0.75
N LEU A 293 6.93 0.64 -0.76
CA LEU A 293 8.21 0.11 -1.20
C LEU A 293 9.24 0.37 -0.10
N GLY A 294 10.09 -0.61 0.18
CA GLY A 294 11.18 -0.48 1.13
C GLY A 294 12.50 -0.99 0.57
N ILE A 295 13.57 -0.27 0.85
CA ILE A 295 14.96 -0.63 0.52
C ILE A 295 15.87 -0.40 1.71
N GLY A 296 16.93 -1.18 1.81
CA GLY A 296 17.89 -1.10 2.90
C GLY A 296 19.14 -1.91 2.63
N ASN A 297 20.07 -1.91 3.57
CA ASN A 297 21.23 -2.78 3.49
C ASN A 297 20.87 -4.25 3.72
N ARG A 298 21.85 -5.13 3.49
CA ARG A 298 21.76 -6.58 3.73
C ARG A 298 20.62 -7.23 2.95
N SER A 299 20.49 -6.79 1.70
CA SER A 299 19.46 -7.26 0.76
C SER A 299 18.03 -7.02 1.23
N TRP A 300 17.79 -6.14 2.21
CA TRP A 300 16.43 -5.81 2.62
C TRP A 300 15.75 -5.01 1.52
N ARG A 301 14.78 -5.65 0.86
CA ARG A 301 13.91 -5.06 -0.15
C ARG A 301 12.52 -5.60 0.10
N THR A 302 11.51 -4.74 0.07
CA THR A 302 10.15 -5.16 0.37
C THR A 302 9.13 -4.37 -0.44
N VAL A 303 8.03 -5.04 -0.77
CA VAL A 303 6.83 -4.42 -1.33
C VAL A 303 5.68 -4.81 -0.42
N ALA A 304 4.85 -3.84 -0.05
CA ALA A 304 3.65 -4.14 0.73
C ALA A 304 2.41 -3.50 0.10
N ALA A 305 1.28 -4.15 0.34
CA ALA A 305 -0.04 -3.67 -0.05
C ALA A 305 -1.01 -3.90 1.10
N GLY A 306 -2.05 -3.07 1.19
CA GLY A 306 -3.06 -3.24 2.22
C GLY A 306 -4.42 -2.73 1.81
N VAL A 307 -5.46 -3.39 2.33
CA VAL A 307 -6.84 -2.98 2.20
C VAL A 307 -7.47 -2.84 3.57
N SER A 308 -8.34 -1.85 3.73
CA SER A 308 -9.09 -1.63 4.96
C SER A 308 -10.54 -1.38 4.67
N TRP A 309 -11.39 -1.82 5.58
CA TRP A 309 -12.74 -1.33 5.73
C TRP A 309 -12.87 -0.67 7.11
N LYS A 310 -13.38 0.56 7.14
CA LYS A 310 -13.50 1.36 8.36
C LYS A 310 -14.90 1.96 8.48
N SER A 311 -15.57 1.66 9.58
CA SER A 311 -16.75 2.37 10.08
C SER A 311 -16.35 3.26 11.27
N ASN A 312 -17.33 3.92 11.91
CA ASN A 312 -17.09 4.79 13.06
C ASN A 312 -16.50 4.01 14.25
N ALA A 313 -17.08 2.86 14.57
CA ALA A 313 -16.69 2.04 15.72
C ALA A 313 -15.75 0.87 15.36
N LEU A 314 -15.70 0.45 14.09
CA LEU A 314 -14.99 -0.77 13.69
C LEU A 314 -14.00 -0.49 12.55
N SER A 315 -12.87 -1.19 12.55
CA SER A 315 -11.97 -1.25 11.40
C SER A 315 -11.43 -2.65 11.25
N VAL A 316 -11.47 -3.15 10.01
CA VAL A 316 -10.90 -4.43 9.62
C VAL A 316 -9.86 -4.13 8.55
N ASP A 317 -8.63 -4.55 8.81
CA ASP A 317 -7.50 -4.28 7.94
C ASP A 317 -6.86 -5.60 7.53
N TYR A 318 -6.43 -5.68 6.27
CA TYR A 318 -5.61 -6.76 5.76
C TYR A 318 -4.35 -6.17 5.13
N GLY A 319 -3.20 -6.72 5.49
CA GLY A 319 -1.89 -6.26 5.08
C GLY A 319 -1.09 -7.42 4.53
N PHE A 320 -0.45 -7.19 3.40
CA PHE A 320 0.43 -8.13 2.73
C PHE A 320 1.79 -7.48 2.54
N GLN A 321 2.86 -8.20 2.86
CA GLN A 321 4.24 -7.73 2.67
C GLN A 321 5.08 -8.85 2.06
N MET A 322 5.73 -8.56 0.95
CA MET A 322 6.60 -9.49 0.23
C MET A 322 8.06 -9.03 0.37
N PRO A 323 8.90 -9.76 1.12
CA PRO A 323 10.35 -9.59 1.07
C PRO A 323 10.85 -10.00 -0.32
N LEU A 324 11.56 -9.09 -1.00
CA LEU A 324 12.14 -9.32 -2.33
C LEU A 324 13.62 -9.71 -2.27
N GLY A 325 14.22 -9.80 -1.09
CA GLY A 325 15.63 -10.16 -0.94
C GLY A 325 15.90 -11.00 0.29
N GLY A 326 16.93 -11.84 0.19
CA GLY A 326 17.43 -12.70 1.27
C GLY A 326 16.70 -14.04 1.43
N LEU A 327 15.45 -14.15 0.99
CA LEU A 327 14.64 -15.37 1.06
C LEU A 327 13.97 -15.67 -0.28
N GLU A 328 13.93 -16.94 -0.65
CA GLU A 328 13.30 -17.44 -1.86
C GLU A 328 12.14 -18.38 -1.53
N SER A 329 11.22 -18.56 -2.48
CA SER A 329 10.09 -19.50 -2.38
C SER A 329 9.11 -19.25 -1.22
N ILE A 330 9.09 -18.03 -0.67
CA ILE A 330 8.07 -17.61 0.31
C ILE A 330 6.87 -16.98 -0.39
N GLN A 331 5.70 -17.10 0.25
CA GLN A 331 4.44 -16.47 -0.15
C GLN A 331 4.23 -15.12 0.53
N GLY A 332 5.21 -14.65 1.31
CA GLY A 332 5.19 -13.36 2.00
C GLY A 332 4.58 -13.42 3.40
N ASN A 333 4.37 -12.25 3.97
CA ASN A 333 3.77 -12.03 5.28
C ASN A 333 2.33 -11.59 5.10
N HIS A 334 1.41 -12.27 5.78
CA HIS A 334 -0.03 -11.96 5.75
C HIS A 334 -0.48 -11.54 7.14
N ARG A 335 -1.14 -10.39 7.26
CA ARG A 335 -1.62 -9.86 8.54
C ARG A 335 -3.08 -9.43 8.43
N ILE A 336 -3.86 -9.79 9.44
CA ILE A 336 -5.22 -9.29 9.65
C ILE A 336 -5.27 -8.48 10.94
N SER A 337 -6.02 -7.40 10.95
CA SER A 337 -6.20 -6.58 12.15
C SER A 337 -7.65 -6.16 12.32
N LEU A 338 -8.02 -6.02 13.60
CA LEU A 338 -9.32 -5.58 14.05
C LEU A 338 -9.12 -4.44 15.05
N THR A 339 -9.74 -3.30 14.80
CA THR A 339 -9.79 -2.18 15.75
C THR A 339 -11.22 -1.85 16.10
N ILE A 340 -11.51 -1.82 17.40
CA ILE A 340 -12.80 -1.43 17.98
C ILE A 340 -12.61 -0.11 18.72
N ARG A 341 -13.38 0.91 18.36
CA ARG A 341 -13.37 2.25 18.98
C ARG A 341 -14.64 2.47 19.79
N PHE A 342 -14.48 3.01 20.98
CA PHE A 342 -15.56 3.30 21.92
C PHE A 342 -15.83 4.80 21.98
N GLY A 343 -17.04 5.18 22.37
CA GLY A 343 -17.46 6.58 22.51
C GLY A 343 -18.27 7.09 21.31
N GLU A 344 -18.63 8.36 21.36
CA GLU A 344 -19.50 8.98 20.36
C GLU A 344 -18.82 9.06 18.99
N ALA A 345 -19.54 8.65 17.96
CA ALA A 345 -19.15 8.95 16.59
C ALA A 345 -19.16 10.48 16.40
N PRO A 346 -18.23 11.04 15.62
CA PRO A 346 -18.32 12.46 15.25
C PRO A 346 -19.72 12.73 14.66
N PRO A 347 -20.39 13.83 15.04
CA PRO A 347 -21.74 14.13 14.59
C PRO A 347 -21.86 14.05 13.06
N GLU A 348 -23.00 13.57 12.54
CA GLU A 348 -23.23 13.48 11.09
C GLU A 348 -22.99 14.82 10.36
N GLU A 349 -23.24 15.95 11.03
CA GLU A 349 -22.94 17.29 10.52
C GLU A 349 -21.44 17.51 10.24
N GLU A 350 -20.55 16.99 11.09
CA GLU A 350 -19.10 17.12 10.92
C GLU A 350 -18.61 16.26 9.74
N ILE A 351 -19.23 15.09 9.55
CA ILE A 351 -19.03 14.22 8.39
C ILE A 351 -19.53 14.91 7.11
N MET A 352 -20.70 15.53 7.14
CA MET A 352 -21.29 16.27 6.02
C MET A 352 -20.50 17.54 5.69
N ASP A 353 -19.94 18.23 6.68
CA ASP A 353 -19.09 19.40 6.46
C ASP A 353 -17.74 19.01 5.85
N LEU A 354 -17.18 17.85 6.21
CA LEU A 354 -16.03 17.25 5.53
C LEU A 354 -16.33 16.95 4.06
N TYR A 355 -17.50 16.36 3.75
CA TYR A 355 -17.94 16.15 2.36
C TYR A 355 -18.12 17.47 1.59
N ARG A 356 -18.66 18.52 2.22
CA ARG A 356 -18.80 19.85 1.60
C ARG A 356 -17.44 20.49 1.32
N LYS A 357 -16.50 20.38 2.25
CA LYS A 357 -15.11 20.86 2.09
C LYS A 357 -14.39 20.08 0.99
N GLU A 358 -14.60 18.77 0.89
CA GLU A 358 -14.07 17.93 -0.20
C GLU A 358 -14.60 18.39 -1.55
N ARG A 359 -15.92 18.52 -1.70
CA ARG A 359 -16.53 18.95 -2.96
C ARG A 359 -15.95 20.28 -3.43
N LYS A 360 -15.82 21.25 -2.51
CA LYS A 360 -15.19 22.55 -2.81
C LYS A 360 -13.70 22.44 -3.15
N ALA A 361 -12.95 21.57 -2.48
CA ALA A 361 -11.53 21.35 -2.77
C ALA A 361 -11.32 20.68 -4.14
N ARG A 362 -12.19 19.73 -4.49
CA ARG A 362 -12.21 19.05 -5.79
C ARG A 362 -12.57 20.02 -6.91
N GLU A 363 -13.62 20.82 -6.72
CA GLU A 363 -14.02 21.87 -7.66
C GLU A 363 -12.92 22.93 -7.84
N ARG A 364 -12.10 23.21 -6.82
CA ARG A 364 -10.91 24.08 -6.94
C ARG A 364 -9.79 23.42 -7.73
N LEU A 365 -9.51 22.14 -7.46
CA LEU A 365 -8.46 21.41 -8.15
C LEU A 365 -8.81 21.20 -9.63
N GLU A 366 -10.07 20.86 -9.94
CA GLU A 366 -10.57 20.74 -11.31
C GLU A 366 -10.44 22.07 -12.06
N ARG A 367 -10.79 23.20 -11.42
CA ARG A 367 -10.54 24.54 -11.99
C ARG A 367 -9.06 24.85 -12.21
N GLU A 368 -8.17 24.48 -11.28
CA GLU A 368 -6.72 24.64 -11.46
C GLU A 368 -6.17 23.74 -12.59
N ILE A 369 -6.73 22.55 -12.78
CA ILE A 369 -6.34 21.66 -13.88
C ILE A 369 -6.81 22.26 -15.20
N GLU A 370 -8.06 22.74 -15.27
CA GLU A 370 -8.65 23.33 -16.47
C GLU A 370 -7.89 24.58 -16.91
N THR A 371 -7.48 25.45 -15.98
CA THR A 371 -6.65 26.62 -16.31
C THR A 371 -5.28 26.22 -16.85
N VAL A 372 -4.64 25.21 -16.26
CA VAL A 372 -3.32 24.75 -16.71
C VAL A 372 -3.40 24.02 -18.05
N VAL A 373 -4.47 23.27 -18.31
CA VAL A 373 -4.72 22.66 -19.63
C VAL A 373 -4.91 23.77 -20.67
N GLY A 374 -5.73 24.78 -20.38
CA GLY A 374 -5.93 25.92 -21.29
C GLY A 374 -4.64 26.72 -21.54
N ASP A 375 -3.81 26.92 -20.53
CA ASP A 375 -2.50 27.58 -20.70
C ASP A 375 -1.54 26.71 -21.53
N PHE A 376 -1.59 25.39 -21.38
CA PHE A 376 -0.80 24.46 -22.16
C PHE A 376 -1.22 24.43 -23.64
N GLU A 377 -2.53 24.45 -23.91
CA GLU A 377 -3.07 24.56 -25.27
C GLU A 377 -2.63 25.85 -25.95
N LYS A 378 -2.65 26.99 -25.24
CA LYS A 378 -2.14 28.26 -25.76
C LYS A 378 -0.64 28.20 -26.08
N LEU A 379 0.15 27.54 -25.24
CA LEU A 379 1.59 27.35 -25.49
C LEU A 379 1.84 26.44 -26.69
N LEU A 380 1.03 25.39 -26.88
CA LEU A 380 1.09 24.52 -28.05
C LEU A 380 0.71 25.26 -29.33
N ALA A 381 -0.37 26.03 -29.31
CA ALA A 381 -0.76 26.85 -30.46
C ALA A 381 0.32 27.89 -30.80
N ALA A 382 0.95 28.50 -29.80
CA ALA A 382 2.04 29.45 -29.99
C ALA A 382 3.33 28.79 -30.53
N SER A 383 3.63 27.55 -30.14
CA SER A 383 4.79 26.82 -30.66
C SER A 383 4.56 26.34 -32.10
N GLU A 384 3.35 25.91 -32.44
CA GLU A 384 2.94 25.55 -33.80
C GLU A 384 2.94 26.76 -34.73
N ALA A 385 2.47 27.92 -34.26
CA ALA A 385 2.57 29.18 -35.02
C ALA A 385 4.03 29.57 -35.27
N ARG A 386 4.90 29.48 -34.26
CA ARG A 386 6.35 29.70 -34.43
C ARG A 386 7.00 28.71 -35.38
N ALA A 387 6.56 27.45 -35.40
CA ALA A 387 7.09 26.44 -36.31
C ALA A 387 6.73 26.71 -37.78
N ARG A 388 5.62 27.42 -38.05
CA ARG A 388 5.24 27.86 -39.39
C ARG A 388 6.06 29.05 -39.89
N ASP A 389 6.56 29.88 -38.98
CA ASP A 389 7.39 31.05 -39.30
C ASP A 389 8.89 30.74 -39.41
N ILE A 390 9.31 29.48 -39.25
CA ILE A 390 10.70 29.08 -39.54
C ILE A 390 10.84 28.93 -41.06
N PRO A 391 11.58 29.83 -41.75
CA PRO A 391 11.83 29.66 -43.18
C PRO A 391 12.57 28.34 -43.42
N ALA A 392 12.09 27.56 -44.38
CA ALA A 392 12.66 26.27 -44.75
C ALA A 392 14.16 26.42 -45.01
N ALA A 393 14.98 25.74 -44.20
CA ALA A 393 16.42 25.69 -44.43
C ALA A 393 16.70 25.11 -45.83
N PRO A 394 17.69 25.65 -46.56
CA PRO A 394 18.02 25.15 -47.89
C PRO A 394 18.47 23.69 -47.80
N VAL A 395 17.77 22.84 -48.54
CA VAL A 395 18.03 21.40 -48.64
C VAL A 395 19.44 21.19 -49.20
N ALA A 396 20.37 20.74 -48.36
CA ALA A 396 21.68 20.28 -48.80
C ALA A 396 21.51 19.02 -49.67
N GLN A 397 22.09 19.05 -50.88
CA GLN A 397 22.01 17.96 -51.84
C GLN A 397 22.69 16.70 -51.30
N VAL A 398 21.93 15.61 -51.26
CA VAL A 398 22.40 14.26 -50.92
C VAL A 398 23.24 13.70 -52.08
N PRO A 399 24.43 13.12 -51.84
CA PRO A 399 25.21 12.47 -52.89
C PRO A 399 24.49 11.24 -53.45
N GLN A 400 24.47 11.12 -54.77
CA GLN A 400 23.88 10.00 -55.50
C GLN A 400 24.62 8.68 -55.24
N ALA A 401 23.87 7.63 -54.92
CA ALA A 401 24.35 6.25 -54.92
C ALA A 401 24.26 5.64 -56.35
N PRO A 402 25.13 4.69 -56.72
CA PRO A 402 25.18 4.16 -58.09
C PRO A 402 24.08 3.13 -58.40
N LYS A 403 23.54 3.24 -59.63
CA LYS A 403 22.80 2.23 -60.44
C LYS A 403 23.62 0.93 -60.60
N GLU A 404 23.12 -0.28 -60.90
CA GLU A 404 21.84 -0.88 -61.33
C GLU A 404 22.04 -2.42 -61.20
N ILE A 405 21.00 -3.21 -60.91
CA ILE A 405 20.93 -4.65 -61.26
C ILE A 405 19.51 -4.93 -61.80
N PRO A 406 19.34 -5.75 -62.87
CA PRO A 406 18.15 -5.76 -63.72
C PRO A 406 17.01 -6.70 -63.25
N MET A 407 15.81 -6.40 -63.77
CA MET A 407 14.53 -7.09 -63.58
C MET A 407 14.51 -8.56 -63.99
N ILE A 408 13.76 -9.39 -63.23
CA ILE A 408 12.97 -10.52 -63.75
C ILE A 408 11.56 -10.50 -63.11
N GLN A 409 10.54 -10.76 -63.94
CA GLN A 409 9.10 -10.55 -63.76
C GLN A 409 8.35 -11.68 -63.03
N ALA A 410 7.19 -11.35 -62.41
CA ALA A 410 5.88 -12.01 -62.60
C ALA A 410 4.77 -11.23 -61.85
N PRO A 411 3.53 -11.13 -62.37
CA PRO A 411 2.53 -10.19 -61.88
C PRO A 411 1.85 -10.69 -60.60
N ALA A 412 2.01 -9.96 -59.50
CA ALA A 412 1.26 -10.18 -58.28
C ALA A 412 0.06 -9.22 -58.22
N ALA A 413 -1.02 -9.73 -57.64
CA ALA A 413 -2.32 -9.10 -57.41
C ALA A 413 -2.25 -7.59 -57.08
N PRO A 414 -3.24 -6.78 -57.48
CA PRO A 414 -3.22 -5.32 -57.30
C PRO A 414 -2.76 -4.98 -55.89
N GLU A 415 -1.55 -4.39 -55.79
CA GLU A 415 -1.00 -3.93 -54.53
C GLU A 415 -2.02 -2.96 -53.94
N ARG A 416 -2.59 -3.33 -52.78
CA ARG A 416 -3.35 -2.37 -51.99
C ARG A 416 -2.48 -1.12 -51.85
N PRO A 417 -3.03 0.09 -52.09
CA PRO A 417 -2.24 1.31 -52.01
C PRO A 417 -1.43 1.27 -50.72
N LYS A 418 -0.11 1.48 -50.81
CA LYS A 418 0.78 1.53 -49.65
C LYS A 418 0.33 2.70 -48.79
N VAL A 419 -0.58 2.41 -47.86
CA VAL A 419 -1.12 3.36 -46.89
C VAL A 419 0.08 3.89 -46.11
N SER A 420 0.23 5.21 -46.07
CA SER A 420 1.42 5.85 -45.51
C SER A 420 1.50 5.55 -44.01
N ASP A 421 2.68 5.21 -43.50
CA ASP A 421 2.91 5.02 -42.05
C ASP A 421 2.51 6.27 -41.24
N SER A 422 2.49 7.46 -41.87
CA SER A 422 1.98 8.70 -41.27
C SER A 422 0.47 8.66 -40.97
N GLU A 423 -0.33 8.05 -41.85
CA GLU A 423 -1.79 7.93 -41.68
C GLU A 423 -2.11 6.93 -40.57
N PHE A 424 -1.36 5.84 -40.49
CA PHE A 424 -1.45 4.91 -39.38
C PHE A 424 -1.09 5.58 -38.05
N ALA A 425 0.00 6.34 -38.00
CA ALA A 425 0.43 7.04 -36.80
C ALA A 425 -0.64 8.03 -36.30
N LEU A 426 -1.31 8.74 -37.22
CA LEU A 426 -2.41 9.65 -36.90
C LEU A 426 -3.64 8.90 -36.37
N ALA A 427 -4.07 7.83 -37.06
CA ALA A 427 -5.20 7.00 -36.62
C ALA A 427 -4.95 6.37 -35.24
N TRP A 428 -3.73 5.89 -35.01
CA TRP A 428 -3.33 5.31 -33.72
C TRP A 428 -3.31 6.37 -32.61
N LYS A 429 -2.81 7.57 -32.88
CA LYS A 429 -2.84 8.69 -31.92
C LYS A 429 -4.28 9.06 -31.54
N LEU A 430 -5.18 9.15 -32.53
CA LEU A 430 -6.59 9.46 -32.31
C LEU A 430 -7.30 8.37 -31.48
N TYR A 431 -6.99 7.11 -31.74
CA TYR A 431 -7.44 5.98 -30.91
C TYR A 431 -6.98 6.12 -29.45
N GLN A 432 -5.70 6.44 -29.22
CA GLN A 432 -5.15 6.62 -27.87
C GLN A 432 -5.78 7.80 -27.12
N GLU A 433 -6.06 8.90 -27.83
CA GLU A 433 -6.76 10.06 -27.26
C GLU A 433 -8.20 9.70 -26.87
N ARG A 434 -8.93 8.99 -27.73
CA ARG A 434 -10.28 8.48 -27.44
C ARG A 434 -10.31 7.52 -26.26
N LYS A 435 -9.32 6.64 -26.15
CA LYS A 435 -9.15 5.74 -24.99
C LYS A 435 -8.91 6.52 -23.70
N LYS A 436 -8.07 7.56 -23.73
CA LYS A 436 -7.81 8.44 -22.57
C LYS A 436 -9.02 9.26 -22.16
N SER A 437 -9.86 9.67 -23.10
CA SER A 437 -11.11 10.38 -22.82
C SER A 437 -12.25 9.47 -22.34
N LEU A 438 -11.97 8.18 -22.06
CA LEU A 438 -12.94 7.19 -21.59
C LEU A 438 -14.12 7.01 -22.57
N ALA A 439 -13.86 7.03 -23.88
CA ALA A 439 -14.89 6.76 -24.88
C ALA A 439 -15.53 5.36 -24.66
N PRO A 440 -16.84 5.19 -24.97
CA PRO A 440 -17.51 3.90 -24.86
C PRO A 440 -16.75 2.79 -25.60
N ARG A 441 -16.64 1.61 -24.99
CA ARG A 441 -15.84 0.51 -25.55
C ARG A 441 -16.33 0.08 -26.94
N ALA A 442 -17.64 0.16 -27.19
CA ALA A 442 -18.22 -0.09 -28.51
C ALA A 442 -17.65 0.84 -29.61
N GLU A 443 -17.35 2.10 -29.29
CA GLU A 443 -16.71 3.04 -30.20
C GLU A 443 -15.26 2.63 -30.46
N LEU A 444 -14.51 2.29 -29.40
CA LEU A 444 -13.12 1.84 -29.51
C LEU A 444 -12.97 0.57 -30.36
N VAL A 445 -13.90 -0.39 -30.22
CA VAL A 445 -13.98 -1.59 -31.06
C VAL A 445 -14.20 -1.21 -32.53
N ARG A 446 -15.11 -0.27 -32.83
CA ARG A 446 -15.33 0.18 -34.20
C ARG A 446 -14.08 0.81 -34.81
N ILE A 447 -13.35 1.62 -34.02
CA ILE A 447 -12.08 2.22 -34.46
C ILE A 447 -11.05 1.14 -34.74
N LEU A 448 -10.83 0.20 -33.81
CA LEU A 448 -9.85 -0.87 -33.99
C LEU A 448 -10.18 -1.79 -35.17
N ARG A 449 -11.46 -2.13 -35.38
CA ARG A 449 -11.90 -2.88 -36.56
C ARG A 449 -11.58 -2.13 -37.84
N HIS A 450 -11.94 -0.84 -37.90
CA HIS A 450 -11.62 -0.01 -39.05
C HIS A 450 -10.11 0.09 -39.28
N MET A 451 -9.29 0.15 -38.23
CA MET A 451 -7.83 0.14 -38.36
C MET A 451 -7.29 -1.19 -38.90
N LEU A 452 -7.84 -2.34 -38.48
CA LEU A 452 -7.47 -3.64 -39.03
C LEU A 452 -7.85 -3.77 -40.51
N ASP A 453 -9.03 -3.26 -40.88
CA ASP A 453 -9.51 -3.28 -42.26
C ASP A 453 -8.68 -2.37 -43.17
N THR A 454 -8.32 -1.17 -42.68
CA THR A 454 -7.60 -0.15 -43.46
C THR A 454 -6.09 -0.38 -43.50
N PHE A 455 -5.47 -0.71 -42.36
CA PHE A 455 -4.00 -0.78 -42.23
C PHE A 455 -3.46 -2.22 -42.15
N GLY A 456 -4.32 -3.23 -42.17
CA GLY A 456 -3.95 -4.64 -42.09
C GLY A 456 -3.56 -5.09 -40.68
N ASP A 457 -2.90 -6.25 -40.61
CA ASP A 457 -2.63 -6.97 -39.35
C ASP A 457 -1.40 -6.42 -38.61
N ARG A 458 -1.42 -5.10 -38.30
CA ARG A 458 -0.39 -4.45 -37.48
C ARG A 458 -0.43 -5.02 -36.06
N ARG A 459 0.74 -5.41 -35.54
CA ARG A 459 0.89 -6.15 -34.28
C ARG A 459 0.26 -5.43 -33.09
N GLU A 460 0.36 -4.10 -33.07
CA GLU A 460 -0.17 -3.24 -32.01
C GLU A 460 -1.70 -3.24 -32.01
N VAL A 461 -2.32 -3.04 -33.18
CA VAL A 461 -3.78 -3.02 -33.34
C VAL A 461 -4.37 -4.40 -33.03
N LYS A 462 -3.72 -5.46 -33.51
CA LYS A 462 -4.17 -6.85 -33.27
C LYS A 462 -4.18 -7.20 -31.78
N ARG A 463 -3.09 -6.91 -31.07
CA ARG A 463 -2.99 -7.16 -29.62
C ARG A 463 -4.07 -6.41 -28.84
N GLU A 464 -4.29 -5.15 -29.19
CA GLU A 464 -5.29 -4.32 -28.54
C GLU A 464 -6.72 -4.81 -28.85
N TRP A 465 -6.98 -5.21 -30.09
CA TRP A 465 -8.23 -5.84 -30.51
C TRP A 465 -8.51 -7.13 -29.75
N GLU A 466 -7.54 -8.04 -29.67
CA GLU A 466 -7.67 -9.31 -28.95
C GLU A 466 -7.94 -9.08 -27.46
N SER A 467 -7.21 -8.15 -26.82
CA SER A 467 -7.44 -7.75 -25.43
C SER A 467 -8.88 -7.24 -25.22
N MET A 468 -9.37 -6.40 -26.13
CA MET A 468 -10.71 -5.82 -26.04
C MET A 468 -11.82 -6.86 -26.26
N GLN A 469 -11.61 -7.81 -27.17
CA GLN A 469 -12.54 -8.94 -27.35
C GLN A 469 -12.60 -9.83 -26.11
N GLN A 470 -11.47 -10.07 -25.44
CA GLN A 470 -11.45 -10.83 -24.18
C GLN A 470 -12.19 -10.10 -23.04
N GLU A 471 -12.09 -8.77 -22.96
CA GLU A 471 -12.88 -7.97 -22.02
C GLU A 471 -14.38 -8.05 -22.31
N ILE A 472 -14.79 -7.87 -23.57
CA ILE A 472 -16.20 -7.97 -23.97
C ILE A 472 -16.76 -9.37 -23.70
N ALA A 473 -15.97 -10.41 -23.96
CA ALA A 473 -16.38 -11.78 -23.66
C ALA A 473 -16.58 -12.02 -22.16
N ARG A 474 -15.76 -11.39 -21.30
CA ARG A 474 -15.94 -11.42 -19.84
C ARG A 474 -17.21 -10.68 -19.42
N ASP A 475 -17.41 -9.46 -19.91
CA ASP A 475 -18.60 -8.65 -19.61
C ASP A 475 -19.88 -9.34 -20.08
N ARG A 476 -19.85 -10.04 -21.21
CA ARG A 476 -20.99 -10.84 -21.70
C ARG A 476 -21.35 -11.99 -20.76
N LYS A 477 -20.36 -12.72 -20.23
CA LYS A 477 -20.61 -13.80 -19.26
C LYS A 477 -21.20 -13.25 -17.96
N ASP A 478 -20.65 -12.15 -17.47
CA ASP A 478 -21.18 -11.44 -16.30
C ASP A 478 -22.62 -10.98 -16.53
N PHE A 479 -22.91 -10.43 -17.71
CA PHE A 479 -24.25 -10.01 -18.10
C PHE A 479 -25.23 -11.18 -18.10
N GLU A 480 -24.88 -12.30 -18.74
CA GLU A 480 -25.73 -13.50 -18.81
C GLU A 480 -26.09 -14.03 -17.41
N GLN A 481 -25.13 -14.03 -16.48
CA GLN A 481 -25.36 -14.44 -15.09
C GLN A 481 -26.32 -13.49 -14.36
N ILE A 482 -26.12 -12.17 -14.49
CA ILE A 482 -26.97 -11.17 -13.84
C ILE A 482 -28.37 -11.17 -14.45
N TRP A 483 -28.48 -11.35 -15.75
CA TRP A 483 -29.75 -11.46 -16.47
C TRP A 483 -30.53 -12.70 -16.05
N ALA A 484 -29.86 -13.85 -15.87
CA ALA A 484 -30.48 -15.05 -15.32
C ALA A 484 -31.02 -14.85 -13.89
N ASN A 485 -30.29 -14.10 -13.05
CA ASN A 485 -30.74 -13.75 -11.70
C ASN A 485 -31.96 -12.82 -11.73
N TYR A 486 -31.98 -11.84 -12.64
CA TYR A 486 -33.16 -11.01 -12.88
C TYR A 486 -34.38 -11.86 -13.29
N LYS A 487 -34.23 -12.79 -14.24
CA LYS A 487 -35.31 -13.69 -14.67
C LYS A 487 -35.87 -14.52 -13.52
N ARG A 488 -35.02 -14.99 -12.60
CA ARG A 488 -35.47 -15.68 -11.37
C ARG A 488 -36.26 -14.74 -10.44
N LEU A 489 -35.78 -13.52 -10.22
CA LEU A 489 -36.51 -12.53 -9.42
C LEU A 489 -37.89 -12.22 -10.00
N ALA A 490 -37.98 -12.08 -11.33
CA ALA A 490 -39.26 -11.88 -12.02
C ALA A 490 -40.21 -13.09 -11.84
N SER A 491 -39.69 -14.32 -11.88
CA SER A 491 -40.50 -15.53 -11.65
C SER A 491 -41.03 -15.68 -10.22
N MET A 492 -40.40 -15.01 -9.24
CA MET A 492 -40.81 -15.02 -7.83
C MET A 492 -41.87 -13.95 -7.50
N ASN A 493 -42.48 -13.32 -8.50
CA ASN A 493 -43.45 -12.22 -8.33
C ASN A 493 -42.91 -11.06 -7.48
N ALA A 494 -41.62 -10.74 -7.62
CA ALA A 494 -41.05 -9.55 -6.97
C ALA A 494 -41.80 -8.28 -7.41
N SER A 495 -41.85 -7.27 -6.53
CA SER A 495 -42.54 -6.02 -6.83
C SER A 495 -41.93 -5.30 -8.04
N LYS A 496 -42.77 -4.56 -8.79
CA LYS A 496 -42.34 -3.82 -9.99
C LYS A 496 -41.19 -2.86 -9.69
N GLU A 497 -41.19 -2.23 -8.52
CA GLU A 497 -40.12 -1.33 -8.11
C GLU A 497 -38.78 -2.05 -7.97
N ILE A 498 -38.78 -3.26 -7.39
CA ILE A 498 -37.58 -4.10 -7.26
C ILE A 498 -37.07 -4.52 -8.63
N LEU A 499 -37.96 -4.96 -9.51
CA LEU A 499 -37.63 -5.37 -10.89
C LEU A 499 -37.05 -4.20 -11.69
N TYR A 500 -37.68 -3.04 -11.64
CA TYR A 500 -37.22 -1.84 -12.32
C TYR A 500 -35.85 -1.38 -11.81
N ARG A 501 -35.63 -1.35 -10.49
CA ARG A 501 -34.32 -1.04 -9.89
C ARG A 501 -33.24 -2.06 -10.25
N ALA A 502 -33.60 -3.34 -10.46
CA ALA A 502 -32.66 -4.34 -10.93
C ALA A 502 -32.26 -4.06 -12.40
N LEU A 503 -33.22 -3.79 -13.27
CA LEU A 503 -32.98 -3.45 -14.68
C LEU A 503 -32.12 -2.18 -14.83
N GLN A 504 -32.40 -1.12 -14.06
CA GLN A 504 -31.57 0.09 -14.06
C GLN A 504 -30.11 -0.17 -13.67
N ARG A 505 -29.87 -1.08 -12.71
CA ARG A 505 -28.52 -1.49 -12.31
C ARG A 505 -27.81 -2.27 -13.43
N ILE A 506 -28.54 -3.11 -14.17
CA ILE A 506 -28.00 -3.83 -15.33
C ILE A 506 -27.59 -2.83 -16.42
N VAL A 507 -28.49 -1.92 -16.81
CA VAL A 507 -28.20 -0.89 -17.83
C VAL A 507 -26.98 -0.06 -17.41
N LYS A 508 -27.00 0.52 -16.20
CA LYS A 508 -25.89 1.35 -15.71
C LYS A 508 -24.55 0.61 -15.64
N ARG A 509 -24.54 -0.69 -15.34
CA ARG A 509 -23.31 -1.48 -15.23
C ARG A 509 -22.70 -1.79 -16.61
N PHE A 510 -23.54 -2.06 -17.60
CA PHE A 510 -23.10 -2.53 -18.92
C PHE A 510 -23.20 -1.47 -20.02
N GLU A 511 -23.68 -0.27 -19.72
CA GLU A 511 -23.65 0.87 -20.64
C GLU A 511 -22.22 1.16 -21.10
N GLY A 512 -22.01 1.16 -22.41
CA GLY A 512 -20.69 1.35 -23.02
C GLY A 512 -19.75 0.15 -22.95
N SER A 513 -20.13 -0.98 -22.33
CA SER A 513 -19.28 -2.19 -22.27
C SER A 513 -19.13 -2.92 -23.60
N GLY A 514 -20.07 -2.69 -24.54
CA GLY A 514 -20.17 -3.43 -25.80
C GLY A 514 -21.16 -4.60 -25.77
N VAL A 515 -21.79 -4.88 -24.62
CA VAL A 515 -22.88 -5.85 -24.49
C VAL A 515 -24.19 -5.28 -25.06
N ASP A 516 -24.97 -6.11 -25.75
CA ASP A 516 -26.30 -5.74 -26.26
C ASP A 516 -27.32 -5.66 -25.11
N LEU A 517 -27.91 -4.48 -24.91
CA LEU A 517 -28.88 -4.19 -23.85
C LEU A 517 -30.33 -4.08 -24.37
N ALA A 518 -30.59 -4.39 -25.65
CA ALA A 518 -31.91 -4.25 -26.24
C ALA A 518 -32.99 -5.07 -25.52
N GLU A 519 -32.66 -6.28 -25.06
CA GLU A 519 -33.60 -7.12 -24.28
C GLU A 519 -33.91 -6.49 -22.92
N VAL A 520 -32.91 -5.92 -22.24
CA VAL A 520 -33.07 -5.25 -20.94
C VAL A 520 -33.94 -4.01 -21.08
N GLN A 521 -33.73 -3.22 -22.13
CA GLN A 521 -34.49 -2.00 -22.37
C GLN A 521 -35.97 -2.30 -22.63
N ARG A 522 -36.28 -3.29 -23.49
CA ARG A 522 -37.66 -3.73 -23.75
C ARG A 522 -38.37 -4.20 -22.49
N GLU A 523 -37.67 -4.97 -21.65
CA GLU A 523 -38.24 -5.46 -20.39
C GLU A 523 -38.43 -4.32 -19.38
N MET A 524 -37.55 -3.33 -19.37
CA MET A 524 -37.69 -2.13 -18.52
C MET A 524 -38.91 -1.31 -18.91
N ASP A 525 -39.17 -1.13 -20.20
CA ASP A 525 -40.37 -0.46 -20.70
C ASP A 525 -41.64 -1.26 -20.35
N ARG A 526 -41.58 -2.59 -20.45
CA ARG A 526 -42.68 -3.49 -20.07
C ARG A 526 -43.02 -3.37 -18.58
N VAL A 527 -42.02 -3.40 -17.69
CA VAL A 527 -42.21 -3.28 -16.24
C VAL A 527 -42.75 -1.89 -15.86
N ARG A 528 -42.38 -0.85 -16.62
CA ARG A 528 -42.88 0.53 -16.41
C ARG A 528 -44.33 0.72 -16.88
N SER A 529 -44.75 0.02 -17.92
CA SER A 529 -46.09 0.16 -18.54
C SER A 529 -47.22 -0.57 -17.82
N LYS A 530 -46.90 -1.62 -17.06
CA LYS A 530 -47.88 -2.40 -16.29
C LYS A 530 -48.06 -1.80 -14.92
#